data_AF-A0AAP8JCK2-F1
#
_entry.id   AF-A0AAP8JCK2-F1
#
_cell.length_a   1.000
_cell.length_b   1.000
_cell.length_c   1.000
_cell.angle_alpha   90.00
_cell.angle_beta   90.00
_cell.angle_gamma   90.00
#
_symmetry.space_group_name_H-M   'P 1'
#
loop_
_entity.id
_entity.type
_entity.pdbx_description
1 polymer ?
#
loop_
_entity_poly.entity_id
_entity_poly.type
_entity_poly.pdbx_seq_one_letter_code
_entity_poly.pdbx_strand_id
1 'polypeptide(L)'
;MKFNTHRPSGYSTELADTIVSKSKSIQSISVELTPQQKFEENKPTGEIVAYKAWFTQSGLPPFEVKFNDEVKLPDYLSIVEFINLQAVEVSYNVYFKADGIKEVK
;
A
#
# COMPACT_ATOMS: atom_id res chain seq x y z
N MET A 1 -9.65 -6.13 33.50
CA MET A 1 -9.16 -6.76 32.26
C MET A 1 -8.18 -5.80 31.60
N LYS A 2 -6.90 -6.16 31.46
CA LYS A 2 -5.91 -5.36 30.72
C LYS A 2 -5.90 -5.85 29.28
N PHE A 3 -6.32 -5.02 28.34
CA PHE A 3 -6.15 -5.31 26.92
C PHE A 3 -4.68 -5.12 26.58
N ASN A 4 -3.98 -6.22 26.29
CA ASN A 4 -2.59 -6.21 25.90
C ASN A 4 -2.50 -5.74 24.45
N THR A 5 -2.61 -4.43 24.21
CA THR A 5 -2.51 -3.85 22.86
C THR A 5 -1.04 -3.71 22.47
N HIS A 6 -0.37 -4.82 22.17
CA HIS A 6 0.83 -4.80 21.35
C HIS A 6 0.41 -4.50 19.91
N ARG A 7 -0.01 -3.26 19.64
CA ARG A 7 -0.14 -2.82 18.25
C ARG A 7 1.29 -2.63 17.72
N PRO A 8 1.68 -3.30 16.64
CA PRO A 8 3.03 -3.16 16.11
C PRO A 8 3.29 -1.67 15.82
N SER A 9 4.34 -1.13 16.44
CA SER A 9 4.76 0.24 16.21
C SER A 9 5.45 0.31 14.85
N GLY A 10 4.66 0.47 13.78
CA GLY A 10 5.16 0.62 12.42
C GLY A 10 4.54 -0.35 11.42
N TYR A 11 5.15 -0.39 10.24
CA TYR A 11 4.71 -1.27 9.16
C TYR A 11 4.97 -2.73 9.50
N SER A 12 3.95 -3.56 9.35
CA SER A 12 4.03 -5.01 9.59
C SER A 12 3.29 -5.78 8.52
N THR A 13 3.83 -6.95 8.16
CA THR A 13 3.16 -7.89 7.26
C THR A 13 1.97 -8.54 7.95
N GLU A 14 2.04 -8.77 9.28
CA GLU A 14 0.94 -9.38 10.01
C GLU A 14 -0.33 -8.53 9.95
N LEU A 15 -0.21 -7.21 10.15
CA LEU A 15 -1.37 -6.32 10.04
C LEU A 15 -1.96 -6.32 8.62
N ALA A 16 -1.11 -6.30 7.59
CA ALA A 16 -1.57 -6.36 6.20
C ALA A 16 -2.37 -7.65 5.94
N ASP A 17 -1.86 -8.79 6.41
CA ASP A 17 -2.49 -10.11 6.24
C ASP A 17 -3.84 -10.24 6.96
N THR A 18 -4.08 -9.46 8.03
CA THR A 18 -5.40 -9.43 8.70
C THR A 18 -6.46 -8.64 7.92
N ILE A 19 -6.04 -7.74 7.02
CA ILE A 19 -6.93 -6.83 6.30
C ILE A 19 -7.12 -7.29 4.86
N VAL A 20 -6.02 -7.58 4.17
CA VAL A 20 -5.98 -7.99 2.76
C VAL A 20 -5.89 -9.51 2.69
N SER A 21 -6.93 -10.14 2.15
CA SER A 21 -7.03 -11.59 2.12
C SER A 21 -6.15 -12.18 1.02
N LYS A 22 -5.27 -13.13 1.37
CA LYS A 22 -4.45 -13.87 0.38
C LYS A 22 -5.26 -14.79 -0.53
N SER A 23 -6.50 -15.12 -0.18
CA SER A 23 -7.36 -16.00 -0.99
C SER A 23 -8.19 -15.24 -2.04
N LYS A 24 -8.09 -13.91 -2.07
CA LYS A 24 -8.84 -13.07 -3.01
C LYS A 24 -7.88 -12.28 -3.90
N SER A 25 -8.21 -12.21 -5.18
CA SER A 25 -7.45 -11.43 -6.15
C SER A 25 -7.47 -9.94 -5.82
N ILE A 26 -6.33 -9.30 -6.06
CA ILE A 26 -6.17 -7.85 -6.00
C ILE A 26 -6.00 -7.35 -7.42
N GLN A 27 -6.67 -6.25 -7.77
CA GLN A 27 -6.59 -5.66 -9.10
C GLN A 27 -5.98 -4.27 -9.04
N SER A 28 -5.12 -3.96 -10.01
CA SER A 28 -4.64 -2.58 -10.23
C SER A 28 -5.78 -1.74 -10.80
N ILE A 29 -6.05 -0.57 -10.19
CA ILE A 29 -7.00 0.40 -10.73
C ILE A 29 -6.34 1.74 -11.09
N SER A 30 -5.01 1.82 -10.95
CA SER A 30 -4.20 2.91 -11.46
C SER A 30 -3.48 2.50 -12.75
N VAL A 31 -3.40 3.42 -13.70
CA VAL A 31 -2.61 3.30 -14.94
C VAL A 31 -1.27 4.01 -14.86
N GLU A 32 -1.11 4.93 -13.90
CA GLU A 32 0.10 5.70 -13.65
C GLU A 32 0.37 5.76 -12.15
N LEU A 33 1.64 5.90 -11.78
CA LEU A 33 2.04 6.14 -10.40
C LEU A 33 1.90 7.61 -10.04
N THR A 34 1.32 7.89 -8.88
CA THR A 34 1.31 9.23 -8.29
C THR A 34 2.60 9.44 -7.51
N PRO A 35 3.50 10.35 -7.92
CA PRO A 35 4.71 10.65 -7.17
C PRO A 35 4.38 11.39 -5.87
N GLN A 36 5.05 11.02 -4.78
CA GLN A 36 5.00 11.73 -3.52
C GLN A 36 6.29 12.51 -3.31
N GLN A 37 6.15 13.83 -3.16
CA GLN A 37 7.28 14.71 -2.90
C GLN A 37 7.61 14.77 -1.41
N LYS A 38 8.88 15.02 -1.10
CA LYS A 38 9.34 15.36 0.25
C LYS A 38 8.90 16.77 0.60
N PHE A 39 8.40 16.92 1.83
CA PHE A 39 8.03 18.20 2.39
C PHE A 39 9.04 18.60 3.46
N GLU A 40 9.56 19.82 3.36
CA GLU A 40 10.38 20.47 4.38
C GLU A 40 9.71 21.81 4.71
N GLU A 41 9.55 22.10 6.01
CA GLU A 41 8.88 23.33 6.48
C GLU A 41 7.49 23.58 5.84
N ASN A 42 6.72 22.50 5.62
CA ASN A 42 5.41 22.49 4.95
C ASN A 42 5.43 22.91 3.46
N LYS A 43 6.60 22.91 2.81
CA LYS A 43 6.73 23.18 1.37
C LYS A 43 7.26 21.95 0.64
N PRO A 44 6.76 21.64 -0.58
CA PRO A 44 7.34 20.60 -1.40
C PRO A 44 8.74 21.01 -1.86
N THR A 45 9.69 20.10 -1.73
CA THR A 45 11.09 20.29 -2.13
C THR A 45 11.31 20.00 -3.62
N GLY A 46 10.36 19.32 -4.27
CA GLY A 46 10.52 18.76 -5.62
C GLY A 46 11.14 17.37 -5.64
N GLU A 47 11.79 16.93 -4.56
CA GLU A 47 12.38 15.59 -4.42
C GLU A 47 11.28 14.54 -4.31
N ILE A 48 11.24 13.58 -5.24
CA ILE A 48 10.32 12.43 -5.18
C ILE A 48 10.91 11.40 -4.23
N VAL A 49 10.14 11.02 -3.21
CA VAL A 49 10.58 10.07 -2.15
C VAL A 49 9.75 8.80 -2.07
N ALA A 50 8.67 8.73 -2.84
CA ALA A 50 7.84 7.55 -2.96
C ALA A 50 6.90 7.68 -4.17
N TYR A 51 6.29 6.56 -4.52
CA TYR A 51 5.25 6.46 -5.54
C TYR A 51 4.02 5.78 -4.94
N LYS A 52 2.85 6.09 -5.46
CA LYS A 52 1.60 5.50 -4.99
C LYS A 52 0.71 5.06 -6.13
N ALA A 53 -0.03 3.99 -5.92
CA ALA A 53 -1.08 3.53 -6.81
C ALA A 53 -2.26 2.98 -6.03
N TRP A 54 -3.41 2.93 -6.69
CA TRP A 54 -4.66 2.43 -6.15
C TRP A 54 -4.93 1.01 -6.62
N PHE A 55 -5.44 0.22 -5.68
CA PHE A 55 -5.79 -1.18 -5.88
C PHE A 55 -7.14 -1.48 -5.26
N THR A 56 -7.76 -2.59 -5.67
CA THR A 56 -9.02 -3.06 -5.10
C THR A 56 -9.01 -4.56 -4.85
N GLN A 57 -9.75 -5.00 -3.84
CA GLN A 57 -10.03 -6.39 -3.52
C GLN A 57 -11.49 -6.51 -3.09
N SER A 58 -12.16 -7.56 -3.56
CA SER A 58 -13.57 -7.81 -3.19
C SER A 58 -13.79 -7.87 -1.67
N GLY A 59 -14.66 -6.99 -1.18
CA GLY A 59 -14.99 -6.84 0.24
C GLY A 59 -14.17 -5.79 0.98
N LEU A 60 -13.27 -5.08 0.30
CA LEU A 60 -12.56 -3.91 0.83
C LEU A 60 -12.88 -2.67 -0.02
N PRO A 61 -12.91 -1.47 0.58
CA PRO A 61 -12.83 -0.25 -0.21
C PRO A 61 -11.51 -0.24 -1.01
N PRO A 62 -11.45 0.46 -2.15
CA PRO A 62 -10.19 0.72 -2.83
C PRO A 62 -9.16 1.32 -1.86
N PHE A 63 -7.92 0.88 -1.96
CA PHE A 63 -6.85 1.28 -1.06
C PHE A 63 -5.60 1.66 -1.83
N GLU A 64 -4.86 2.60 -1.26
CA GLU A 64 -3.62 3.12 -1.82
C GLU A 64 -2.43 2.34 -1.23
N VAL A 65 -1.49 1.95 -2.09
CA VAL A 65 -0.23 1.32 -1.69
C VAL A 65 0.93 2.21 -2.09
N LYS A 66 1.79 2.49 -1.12
CA LYS A 66 3.05 3.24 -1.31
C LYS A 66 4.19 2.29 -1.70
N PHE A 67 4.99 2.71 -2.67
CA PHE A 67 6.27 2.11 -3.05
C PHE A 67 7.38 3.12 -2.81
N ASN A 68 8.55 2.68 -2.34
CA ASN A 68 9.70 3.57 -2.19
C ASN A 68 10.35 3.86 -3.55
N ASP A 69 10.40 2.86 -4.41
CA ASP A 69 10.94 2.93 -5.76
C ASP A 69 9.81 2.93 -6.80
N GLU A 70 10.14 3.39 -8.01
CA GLU A 70 9.21 3.34 -9.14
C GLU A 70 8.95 1.87 -9.54
N VAL A 71 7.68 1.53 -9.76
CA VAL A 71 7.25 0.19 -10.18
C VAL A 71 6.50 0.26 -11.50
N LYS A 72 6.63 -0.78 -12.33
CA LYS A 72 5.84 -0.87 -13.55
C LYS A 72 4.42 -1.35 -13.21
N LEU A 73 3.44 -0.46 -13.33
CA LEU A 73 2.03 -0.84 -13.22
C LEU A 73 1.62 -1.69 -14.44
N PRO A 74 0.82 -2.74 -14.23
CA PRO A 74 0.19 -3.47 -15.32
C PRO A 74 -1.03 -2.70 -15.85
N ASP A 75 -1.73 -3.30 -16.81
CA ASP A 75 -2.94 -2.71 -17.37
C ASP A 75 -4.06 -2.57 -16.32
N TYR A 76 -5.00 -1.67 -16.59
CA TYR A 76 -6.15 -1.45 -15.72
C TYR A 76 -6.94 -2.76 -15.52
N LEU A 77 -7.25 -3.07 -14.25
CA LEU A 77 -7.88 -4.31 -13.77
C LEU A 77 -7.06 -5.60 -13.88
N SER A 78 -5.79 -5.53 -14.28
CA SER A 78 -4.87 -6.67 -14.17
C SER A 78 -4.74 -7.13 -12.71
N ILE A 79 -4.69 -8.45 -12.53
CA ILE A 79 -4.53 -9.06 -11.22
C ILE A 79 -3.05 -8.96 -10.80
N VAL A 80 -2.81 -8.57 -9.55
CA VAL A 80 -1.46 -8.38 -9.01
C VAL A 80 -1.26 -9.07 -7.68
N GLU A 81 0.00 -9.41 -7.42
CA GLU A 81 0.52 -9.76 -6.10
C GLU A 81 1.54 -8.72 -5.65
N PHE A 82 1.49 -8.37 -4.37
CA PHE A 82 2.47 -7.47 -3.75
C PHE A 82 3.68 -8.24 -3.27
N ILE A 83 4.86 -7.65 -3.47
CA ILE A 83 6.09 -8.11 -2.84
C ILE A 83 6.17 -7.44 -1.47
N ASN A 84 6.11 -8.24 -0.40
CA ASN A 84 6.20 -7.78 0.99
C ASN A 84 5.21 -6.66 1.33
N LEU A 85 3.90 -6.93 1.16
CA LEU A 85 2.85 -5.99 1.58
C LEU A 85 2.89 -5.81 3.10
N GLN A 86 2.92 -4.56 3.54
CA GLN A 86 2.91 -4.18 4.95
C GLN A 86 1.85 -3.11 5.20
N ALA A 87 1.29 -3.12 6.39
CA ALA A 87 0.33 -2.13 6.83
C ALA A 87 0.76 -1.49 8.16
N VAL A 88 0.33 -0.26 8.38
CA VAL A 88 0.43 0.45 9.65
C VAL A 88 -0.88 1.16 9.95
N GLU A 89 -1.29 1.16 11.22
CA GLU A 89 -2.44 1.95 11.70
C GLU A 89 -1.94 3.26 12.30
N VAL A 90 -2.40 4.40 11.77
CA VAL A 90 -2.11 5.74 12.29
C VAL A 90 -3.41 6.51 12.43
N SER A 91 -3.74 6.93 13.65
CA SER A 91 -4.96 7.69 13.94
C SER A 91 -6.23 7.04 13.35
N TYR A 92 -6.40 5.73 13.55
CA TYR A 92 -7.50 4.91 13.04
C TYR A 92 -7.59 4.76 11.52
N ASN A 93 -6.60 5.26 10.78
CA ASN A 93 -6.44 5.01 9.34
C ASN A 93 -5.41 3.93 9.11
N VAL A 94 -5.62 3.11 8.08
CA VAL A 94 -4.67 2.07 7.67
C VAL A 94 -3.95 2.54 6.43
N TYR A 95 -2.62 2.47 6.44
CA TYR A 95 -1.76 2.80 5.31
C TYR A 95 -0.97 1.56 4.89
N PHE A 96 -0.88 1.36 3.57
CA PHE A 96 -0.17 0.23 3.00
C PHE A 96 1.12 0.68 2.31
N LYS A 97 2.14 -0.16 2.39
CA LYS A 97 3.31 -0.08 1.54
C LYS A 97 3.71 -1.46 1.05
N ALA A 98 4.40 -1.52 -0.07
CA ALA A 98 4.99 -2.74 -0.59
C ALA A 98 6.35 -2.44 -1.23
N ASP A 99 7.19 -3.46 -1.34
CA ASP A 99 8.50 -3.36 -2.00
C ASP A 99 8.36 -3.47 -3.54
N GLY A 100 7.22 -3.96 -4.03
CA GLY A 100 6.92 -4.03 -5.45
C GLY A 100 5.62 -4.78 -5.75
N ILE A 101 5.36 -5.00 -7.04
CA ILE A 101 4.22 -5.77 -7.54
C ILE A 101 4.64 -6.74 -8.63
N LYS A 102 3.86 -7.80 -8.80
CA LYS A 102 3.94 -8.76 -9.91
C LYS A 102 2.55 -8.94 -10.50
N GLU A 103 2.45 -8.93 -11.82
CA GLU A 103 1.22 -9.30 -12.51
C GLU A 103 1.03 -10.82 -12.46
N VAL A 104 -0.19 -11.25 -12.14
CA VAL A 104 -0.61 -12.65 -12.16
C VAL A 104 -1.39 -12.88 -13.45
N LYS A 105 -0.97 -13.89 -14.22
CA LYS A 105 -1.63 -14.31 -15.47
C LYS A 105 -2.58 -15.48 -15.23
#